data_AF-A0A5N5T809-F1
#
_entry.id   AF-A0A5N5T809-F1
#
_cell.length_a   1.000
_cell.length_b   1.000
_cell.length_c   1.000
_cell.angle_alpha   90.00
_cell.angle_beta   90.00
_cell.angle_gamma   90.00
#
_symmetry.space_group_name_H-M   'P 1'
#
loop_
_entity.id
_entity.type
_entity.pdbx_description
1 polymer ?
#
loop_
_entity_poly.entity_id
_entity_poly.type
_entity_poly.pdbx_seq_one_letter_code
_entity_poly.pdbx_strand_id
1 'polypeptide(L)'
;MHNIFHINSTTLSYFSFFLSPEYDRTPLGFYSSIYHTEKKRKKEGAKRHCKVHRDNIQGITKPAIRRLALQSGVKRISGLIYEETRDVLKVFLNM
;
A
#
# COMPACT_ATOMS: atom_id res chain seq x y z
N MET A 1 35.65 21.18 32.01
CA MET A 1 34.22 21.30 31.70
C MET A 1 34.04 21.31 30.20
N HIS A 2 33.17 20.44 29.70
CA HIS A 2 32.54 20.38 28.38
C HIS A 2 33.44 20.42 27.12
N ASN A 3 33.83 19.21 26.72
CA ASN A 3 34.00 18.80 25.33
C ASN A 3 32.59 18.74 24.71
N ILE A 4 32.26 19.49 23.64
CA ILE A 4 31.08 19.25 22.79
C ILE A 4 31.16 20.13 21.52
N PHE A 5 31.31 19.43 20.39
CA PHE A 5 30.97 19.80 19.02
C PHE A 5 31.82 20.88 18.32
N HIS A 6 32.98 20.43 17.84
CA HIS A 6 33.52 20.87 16.56
C HIS A 6 32.49 20.53 15.46
N ILE A 7 31.58 21.45 15.17
CA ILE A 7 30.64 21.36 14.05
C ILE A 7 31.46 21.51 12.75
N ASN A 8 31.73 20.38 12.11
CA ASN A 8 32.42 20.34 10.83
C ASN A 8 31.58 21.07 9.77
N SER A 9 32.26 21.86 8.92
CA SER A 9 31.74 22.66 7.79
C SER A 9 30.67 21.96 6.92
N THR A 10 30.62 20.64 6.92
CA THR A 10 29.71 19.79 6.13
C THR A 10 28.27 19.69 6.66
N THR A 11 28.02 19.87 7.97
CA THR A 11 26.64 19.78 8.51
C THR A 11 25.82 21.03 8.24
N LEU A 12 26.49 22.18 8.12
CA LEU A 12 25.86 23.46 7.79
C LEU A 12 25.52 23.56 6.30
N SER A 13 26.25 22.88 5.40
CA SER A 13 25.94 22.88 3.95
C SER A 13 24.66 22.10 3.64
N TYR A 14 24.41 21.00 4.35
CA TYR A 14 23.22 20.17 4.11
C TYR A 14 21.93 20.86 4.59
N PHE A 15 21.99 21.58 5.71
CA PHE A 15 20.84 22.32 6.25
C PHE A 15 20.54 23.62 5.48
N SER A 16 21.59 24.33 5.02
CA SER A 16 21.40 25.54 4.19
C SER A 16 20.91 25.24 2.77
N PHE A 17 21.18 24.05 2.23
CA PHE A 17 20.63 23.57 0.97
C PHE A 17 19.10 23.37 1.00
N PHE A 18 18.49 23.10 2.16
CA PHE A 18 17.05 22.94 2.33
C PHE A 18 16.27 24.27 2.47
N LEU A 19 16.96 25.39 2.66
CA LEU A 19 16.36 26.72 2.89
C LEU A 19 16.54 27.68 1.70
N SER A 20 17.15 27.24 0.59
CA SER A 20 17.29 28.06 -0.62
C SER A 20 15.97 28.11 -1.42
N PRO A 21 15.43 29.30 -1.76
CA PRO A 21 14.16 29.47 -2.49
C PRO A 21 14.11 28.88 -3.92
N GLU A 22 15.23 28.40 -4.45
CA GLU A 22 15.35 27.90 -5.83
C GLU A 22 15.05 26.39 -5.98
N TYR A 23 14.48 25.75 -4.96
CA TYR A 23 14.16 24.31 -4.97
C TYR A 23 12.92 23.91 -5.79
N ASP A 24 12.24 24.85 -6.45
CA ASP A 24 11.06 24.59 -7.30
C ASP A 24 11.39 24.40 -8.79
N ARG A 25 12.67 24.44 -9.19
CA ARG A 25 13.11 24.29 -10.60
C ARG A 25 13.95 23.03 -10.90
N THR A 26 14.01 22.07 -9.98
CA THR A 26 14.64 20.78 -10.29
C THR A 26 13.70 19.92 -11.15
N PRO A 27 14.16 19.30 -12.25
CA PRO A 27 13.33 18.36 -12.97
C PRO A 27 13.14 17.16 -12.06
N LEU A 28 11.88 16.90 -11.66
CA LEU A 28 11.42 15.72 -10.92
C LEU A 28 11.91 14.37 -11.49
N GLY A 29 12.62 14.35 -12.63
CA GLY A 29 13.24 13.19 -13.24
C GLY A 29 14.40 12.57 -12.44
N PHE A 30 15.21 13.35 -11.71
CA PHE A 30 16.33 12.77 -10.95
C PHE A 30 15.86 12.06 -9.67
N TYR A 31 14.97 12.68 -8.90
CA TYR A 31 14.38 12.05 -7.72
C TYR A 31 13.51 10.83 -8.12
N SER A 32 12.70 10.96 -9.18
CA SER A 32 11.85 9.85 -9.69
C SER A 32 12.64 8.59 -10.10
N SER A 33 13.87 8.74 -10.59
CA SER A 33 14.76 7.63 -10.97
C SER A 33 15.20 6.77 -9.77
N ILE A 34 15.51 7.41 -8.63
CA ILE A 34 16.00 6.70 -7.44
C ILE A 34 14.86 6.01 -6.69
N TYR A 35 13.63 6.54 -6.76
CA TYR A 35 12.43 5.94 -6.17
C TYR A 35 11.62 5.07 -7.13
N HIS A 36 12.25 4.47 -8.14
CA HIS A 36 11.58 3.53 -9.02
C HIS A 36 11.24 2.22 -8.27
N THR A 37 10.13 2.24 -7.53
CA THR A 37 9.47 1.00 -7.10
C THR A 37 8.96 0.35 -8.38
N GLU A 38 9.47 -0.82 -8.73
CA GLU A 38 9.02 -1.60 -9.89
C GLU A 38 7.50 -1.82 -9.80
N LYS A 39 6.73 -0.92 -10.39
CA LYS A 39 5.29 -1.10 -10.54
C LYS A 39 5.10 -2.12 -11.64
N LYS A 40 5.12 -3.40 -11.26
CA LYS A 40 4.82 -4.54 -12.14
C LYS A 40 3.48 -4.30 -12.81
N ARG A 41 3.50 -3.78 -14.04
CA ARG A 41 2.33 -3.72 -14.91
C ARG A 41 1.95 -5.16 -15.22
N LYS A 42 0.80 -5.61 -14.72
CA LYS A 42 0.25 -6.92 -15.08
C LYS A 42 -0.01 -6.92 -16.58
N LYS A 43 0.60 -7.88 -17.29
CA LYS A 43 0.37 -8.14 -18.71
C LYS A 43 -1.13 -8.29 -18.98
N GLU A 44 -1.51 -7.88 -20.19
CA GLU A 44 -2.84 -7.88 -20.78
C GLU A 44 -3.71 -9.07 -20.37
N GLY A 45 -5.00 -8.81 -20.17
CA GLY A 45 -5.98 -9.78 -19.71
C GLY A 45 -6.00 -11.04 -20.59
N ALA A 46 -5.43 -12.12 -20.08
CA ALA A 46 -5.65 -13.46 -20.59
C ALA A 46 -7.15 -13.71 -20.74
N LYS A 47 -7.55 -14.39 -21.83
CA LYS A 47 -8.95 -14.81 -22.06
C LYS A 47 -9.50 -15.37 -20.75
N ARG A 48 -10.59 -14.76 -20.26
CA ARG A 48 -11.22 -15.14 -18.99
C ARG A 48 -11.80 -16.54 -19.15
N HIS A 49 -11.04 -17.55 -18.77
CA HIS A 49 -11.62 -18.84 -18.47
C HIS A 49 -12.39 -18.69 -17.15
N CYS A 50 -13.72 -18.65 -17.23
CA CYS A 50 -14.56 -18.69 -16.03
C CYS A 50 -14.34 -20.05 -15.35
N LYS A 51 -13.55 -20.06 -14.28
CA LYS A 51 -13.53 -21.21 -13.37
C LYS A 51 -14.91 -21.32 -12.74
N VAL A 52 -15.64 -22.38 -13.03
CA VAL A 52 -16.86 -22.73 -12.30
C VAL A 52 -16.41 -23.13 -10.89
N HIS A 53 -16.59 -22.22 -9.93
CA HIS A 53 -16.33 -22.52 -8.54
C HIS A 53 -17.46 -23.43 -8.05
N ARG A 54 -17.13 -24.63 -7.57
CA ARG A 54 -18.12 -25.60 -7.07
C ARG A 54 -18.63 -25.21 -5.67
N ASP A 55 -17.77 -24.56 -4.89
CA ASP A 55 -18.09 -24.01 -3.57
C ASP A 55 -18.35 -22.50 -3.65
N ASN A 56 -19.62 -22.09 -3.75
CA ASN A 56 -19.99 -20.68 -3.91
C ASN A 56 -19.41 -19.76 -2.81
N ILE A 57 -19.17 -20.32 -1.62
CA ILE A 57 -18.60 -19.60 -0.48
C ILE A 57 -17.19 -19.03 -0.74
N GLN A 58 -16.37 -19.76 -1.51
CA GLN A 58 -15.03 -19.30 -1.89
C GLN A 58 -15.06 -18.25 -3.01
N GLY A 59 -16.21 -18.11 -3.69
CA GLY A 59 -16.50 -16.97 -4.56
C GLY A 59 -16.48 -15.63 -3.81
N ILE A 60 -16.74 -15.65 -2.50
CA ILE A 60 -16.54 -14.50 -1.62
C ILE A 60 -15.04 -14.38 -1.29
N THR A 61 -14.32 -13.70 -2.18
CA THR A 61 -12.86 -13.57 -2.11
C THR A 61 -12.40 -12.58 -1.02
N LYS A 62 -11.17 -12.77 -0.49
CA LYS A 62 -10.52 -11.85 0.46
C LYS A 62 -10.60 -10.35 0.06
N PRO A 63 -10.37 -9.94 -1.20
CA PRO A 63 -10.54 -8.54 -1.58
C PRO A 63 -12.00 -8.05 -1.52
N ALA A 64 -13.00 -8.92 -1.70
CA ALA A 64 -14.41 -8.53 -1.52
C ALA A 64 -14.71 -8.19 -0.05
N ILE A 65 -14.27 -9.05 0.88
CA ILE A 65 -14.40 -8.82 2.33
C ILE A 65 -13.64 -7.54 2.73
N ARG A 66 -12.43 -7.33 2.19
CA ARG A 66 -11.68 -6.08 2.43
C ARG A 66 -12.41 -4.84 1.93
N ARG A 67 -13.09 -4.89 0.77
CA ARG A 67 -13.86 -3.75 0.26
C ARG A 67 -15.03 -3.41 1.18
N LEU A 68 -15.76 -4.41 1.66
CA LEU A 68 -16.85 -4.22 2.62
C LEU A 68 -16.33 -3.58 3.92
N ALA A 69 -15.26 -4.14 4.48
CA ALA A 69 -14.65 -3.61 5.70
C ALA A 69 -14.11 -2.17 5.54
N LEU A 70 -13.55 -1.84 4.37
CA LEU A 70 -13.10 -0.47 4.07
C LEU A 70 -14.28 0.51 3.99
N GLN A 71 -15.38 0.10 3.36
CA GLN A 71 -16.60 0.93 3.29
C GLN A 71 -17.21 1.16 4.67
N SER A 72 -17.13 0.17 5.56
CA SER A 72 -17.62 0.27 6.94
C SER A 72 -16.62 0.91 7.93
N GLY A 73 -15.52 1.49 7.44
CA GLY A 73 -14.55 2.22 8.29
C GLY A 73 -13.59 1.35 9.11
N VAL A 74 -13.45 0.07 8.78
CA VAL A 74 -12.56 -0.86 9.49
C VAL A 74 -11.11 -0.63 9.05
N LYS A 75 -10.25 -0.22 10.01
CA LYS A 75 -8.85 0.17 9.75
C LYS A 75 -7.87 -1.01 9.66
N ARG A 76 -8.10 -2.08 10.44
CA ARG A 76 -7.26 -3.30 10.46
C ARG A 76 -8.15 -4.53 10.61
N ILE A 77 -7.82 -5.60 9.91
CA ILE A 77 -8.58 -6.84 9.87
C ILE A 77 -7.60 -7.99 10.16
N SER A 78 -7.95 -8.90 11.07
CA SER A 78 -7.15 -10.10 11.34
C SER A 78 -7.39 -11.18 10.27
N GLY A 79 -6.49 -12.15 10.16
CA GLY A 79 -6.60 -13.22 9.16
C GLY A 79 -7.80 -14.16 9.36
N LEU A 80 -8.26 -14.33 10.61
CA LEU A 80 -9.36 -15.23 10.96
C LEU A 80 -10.72 -14.72 10.47
N ILE A 81 -10.88 -13.40 10.40
CA ILE A 81 -12.11 -12.73 9.95
C ILE A 81 -12.51 -13.17 8.54
N TYR A 82 -11.56 -13.56 7.68
CA TYR A 82 -11.89 -13.97 6.32
C TYR A 82 -12.77 -15.22 6.27
N GLU A 83 -12.50 -16.22 7.11
CA GLU A 83 -13.30 -17.44 7.16
C GLU A 83 -14.55 -17.23 8.03
N GLU A 84 -14.43 -16.54 9.17
CA GLU A 84 -15.59 -16.26 10.04
C GLU A 84 -16.68 -15.45 9.31
N THR A 85 -16.29 -14.45 8.50
CA THR A 85 -17.27 -13.67 7.73
C THR A 85 -17.98 -14.53 6.69
N ARG A 86 -17.30 -15.54 6.14
CA ARG A 86 -17.91 -16.47 5.19
C ARG A 86 -18.92 -17.36 5.91
N ASP A 87 -18.58 -17.89 7.08
CA ASP A 87 -19.49 -18.72 7.86
C ASP A 87 -20.75 -17.94 8.26
N VAL A 88 -20.59 -16.69 8.71
CA VAL A 88 -21.71 -15.80 9.02
C VAL A 88 -22.58 -15.55 7.78
N LEU A 89 -21.97 -15.26 6.62
CA LEU A 89 -22.71 -15.04 5.38
C LEU A 89 -23.45 -16.30 4.91
N LYS A 90 -22.88 -17.48 5.14
CA LYS A 90 -23.52 -18.75 4.80
C LYS A 90 -24.77 -18.98 5.64
N VAL A 91 -24.69 -18.74 6.95
CA VAL A 91 -25.83 -18.82 7.87
C VAL A 91 -26.88 -17.76 7.53
N PHE A 92 -26.47 -16.52 7.28
CA PHE A 92 -27.38 -15.41 6.97
C PHE A 92 -28.19 -15.65 5.70
N LEU A 93 -27.56 -16.21 4.67
CA LEU A 93 -28.22 -16.51 3.39
C LEU A 93 -28.83 -17.91 3.33
N ASN A 94 -28.69 -18.69 4.41
CA ASN A 94 -29.10 -20.09 4.52
C ASN A 94 -28.75 -20.91 3.26
N MET A 95 -27.52 -20.72 2.78
CA MET A 95 -27.00 -21.25 1.51
C MET A 95 -26.36 -22.63 1.66
#